data_AF-A0A3S1MTT5-F1
#
_entry.id   AF-A0A3S1MTT5-F1
#
_cell.length_a   1.000
_cell.length_b   1.000
_cell.length_c   1.000
_cell.angle_alpha   90.00
_cell.angle_beta   90.00
_cell.angle_gamma   90.00
#
_symmetry.space_group_name_H-M   'P 1'
#
loop_
_entity.id
_entity.type
_entity.pdbx_description
1 polymer ?
#
loop_
_entity_poly.entity_id
_entity_poly.type
_entity_poly.pdbx_seq_one_letter_code
_entity_poly.pdbx_strand_id
1 'polypeptide(L)'
;MAARAGYAAGAQPAVFKVMPKPPSTKEAAARLLNYIGKREDEKGEKHDIEIFDEDGQVLSTGGARKAFLETFCETFEPPLENTNFLEVRFELAGQVTDAALSEALKKAFGSKPFIYAQDGQTVRVYAHTEERSGPLAKVLAGGRENSRSKALDKIEARLSEAMGGAGVVAKAELTAAVSREPKAKYFLQKFIRTHSQVRHANGEPVPGVKNSSKAAASVYEQWRPQFSARERRNAYHLLFSAKAGTDANAVMTAARAVLEERAPGYRFVLAHHKDTKHVHIHAMVQARSADGERLKFYKPDLVAWRETFAEKARENGIAMVATRRMDHAMTRPFTKEHAGAYRRAQSDPRYQVSARTIERVEAKRQGRLDGQSLVVNGDAIAAAWQKTVTTMRTAGVIGQALTAAESIGNNFLKFHRDRTG
;
A
#
# COMPACT_ATOMS: atom_id res chain seq x y z
N MET A 1 -12.87 -6.49 -26.23
CA MET A 1 -13.00 -7.09 -27.58
C MET A 1 -11.82 -6.70 -28.46
N ALA A 2 -11.60 -5.41 -28.74
CA ALA A 2 -10.46 -4.92 -29.54
C ALA A 2 -9.09 -5.42 -29.02
N ALA A 3 -8.89 -5.42 -27.69
CA ALA A 3 -7.66 -5.95 -27.09
C ALA A 3 -7.39 -7.43 -27.42
N ARG A 4 -8.43 -8.28 -27.49
CA ARG A 4 -8.30 -9.70 -27.85
C ARG A 4 -7.97 -9.87 -29.33
N ALA A 5 -8.62 -9.11 -30.20
CA ALA A 5 -8.34 -9.11 -31.63
C ALA A 5 -6.90 -8.66 -31.91
N GLY A 6 -6.46 -7.55 -31.31
CA GLY A 6 -5.08 -7.08 -31.45
C GLY A 6 -4.07 -8.07 -30.89
N TYR A 7 -4.36 -8.72 -29.75
CA TYR A 7 -3.51 -9.79 -29.22
C TYR A 7 -3.37 -10.96 -30.20
N ALA A 8 -4.48 -11.41 -30.81
CA ALA A 8 -4.46 -12.46 -31.82
C ALA A 8 -3.70 -12.06 -33.10
N ALA A 9 -3.68 -10.75 -33.42
CA ALA A 9 -2.86 -10.18 -34.47
C ALA A 9 -1.37 -9.98 -34.08
N GLY A 10 -0.95 -10.44 -32.89
CA GLY A 10 0.44 -10.39 -32.44
C GLY A 10 0.82 -9.18 -31.58
N ALA A 11 -0.12 -8.29 -31.25
CA ALA A 11 0.15 -7.15 -30.40
C ALA A 11 0.62 -7.59 -29.00
N GLN A 12 1.61 -6.87 -28.46
CA GLN A 12 2.14 -7.13 -27.13
C GLN A 12 1.23 -6.57 -26.01
N PRO A 13 1.24 -7.16 -24.82
CA PRO A 13 0.45 -6.64 -23.70
C PRO A 13 1.06 -5.36 -23.12
N ALA A 14 0.23 -4.36 -22.83
CA ALA A 14 0.60 -3.16 -22.09
C ALA A 14 0.82 -3.49 -20.60
N VAL A 15 2.07 -3.43 -20.15
CA VAL A 15 2.43 -3.69 -18.76
C VAL A 15 2.71 -2.38 -18.04
N PHE A 16 1.77 -1.98 -17.19
CA PHE A 16 1.90 -0.87 -16.25
C PHE A 16 1.85 -1.39 -14.81
N LYS A 17 2.75 -0.89 -13.96
CA LYS A 17 2.80 -1.25 -12.53
C LYS A 17 3.05 -0.01 -11.68
N VAL A 18 2.40 0.00 -10.52
CA VAL A 18 2.77 0.86 -9.39
C VAL A 18 3.64 0.02 -8.46
N MET A 19 4.90 0.40 -8.30
CA MET A 19 5.86 -0.35 -7.53
C MET A 19 5.57 -0.25 -6.02
N PRO A 20 5.85 -1.32 -5.25
CA PRO A 20 5.71 -1.28 -3.80
C PRO A 20 6.77 -0.36 -3.17
N LYS A 21 6.54 0.09 -1.93
CA LYS A 21 7.42 1.02 -1.18
C LYS A 21 7.64 2.37 -1.90
N PRO A 22 6.57 3.11 -2.22
CA PRO A 22 6.67 4.47 -2.74
C PRO A 22 7.49 5.37 -1.81
N PRO A 23 8.24 6.36 -2.34
CA PRO A 23 8.95 7.31 -1.51
C PRO A 23 8.03 8.06 -0.56
N SER A 24 8.43 8.08 0.71
CA SER A 24 7.78 8.78 1.81
C SER A 24 8.59 9.97 2.33
N THR A 25 9.90 9.98 2.11
CA THR A 25 10.82 11.05 2.55
C THR A 25 11.68 11.54 1.39
N LYS A 26 12.35 12.69 1.57
CA LYS A 26 13.31 13.25 0.60
C LYS A 26 14.44 12.27 0.32
N GLU A 27 14.93 11.55 1.33
CA GLU A 27 15.98 10.53 1.20
C GLU A 27 15.48 9.33 0.41
N ALA A 28 14.23 8.90 0.63
CA ALA A 28 13.63 7.84 -0.16
C ALA A 28 13.45 8.25 -1.64
N ALA A 29 13.04 9.49 -1.89
CA ALA A 29 12.92 10.03 -3.25
C ALA A 29 14.30 10.15 -3.93
N ALA A 30 15.31 10.61 -3.21
CA ALA A 30 16.68 10.68 -3.69
C ALA A 30 17.25 9.30 -4.05
N ARG A 31 16.99 8.28 -3.21
CA ARG A 31 17.37 6.89 -3.52
C ARG A 31 16.67 6.38 -4.77
N LEU A 32 15.38 6.70 -4.96
CA LEU A 32 14.66 6.30 -6.15
C LEU A 32 15.19 7.04 -7.41
N LEU A 33 15.41 8.35 -7.34
CA LEU A 33 15.96 9.14 -8.43
C LEU A 33 17.33 8.63 -8.85
N ASN A 34 18.19 8.32 -7.88
CA ASN A 34 19.50 7.71 -8.14
C ASN A 34 19.39 6.30 -8.72
N TYR A 35 18.41 5.50 -8.27
CA TYR A 35 18.18 4.17 -8.81
C TYR A 35 17.72 4.20 -10.27
N ILE A 36 16.78 5.08 -10.63
CA ILE A 36 16.30 5.19 -12.01
C ILE A 36 17.30 5.94 -12.90
N GLY A 37 18.18 6.75 -12.32
CA GLY A 37 19.19 7.56 -13.01
C GLY A 37 20.56 6.90 -13.17
N LYS A 38 20.73 5.66 -12.71
CA LYS A 38 21.99 4.93 -12.79
C LYS A 38 21.80 3.58 -13.44
N ARG A 39 22.76 3.18 -14.26
CA ARG A 39 22.84 1.88 -14.92
C ARG A 39 24.17 1.21 -14.56
N GLU A 40 24.14 -0.09 -14.29
CA GLU A 40 25.35 -0.90 -14.23
C GLU A 40 25.73 -1.38 -15.64
N ASP A 41 27.00 -1.26 -16.03
CA ASP A 41 27.50 -1.86 -17.26
C ASP A 41 27.84 -3.35 -17.08
N GLU A 42 28.36 -3.99 -18.13
CA GLU A 42 28.73 -5.41 -18.13
C GLU A 42 29.84 -5.75 -17.12
N LYS A 43 30.61 -4.75 -16.67
CA LYS A 43 31.66 -4.87 -15.67
C LYS A 43 31.17 -4.53 -14.25
N GLY A 44 29.91 -4.11 -14.10
CA GLY A 44 29.31 -3.68 -12.85
C GLY A 44 29.60 -2.23 -12.48
N GLU A 45 30.21 -1.43 -13.37
CA GLU A 45 30.44 -0.01 -13.15
C GLU A 45 29.14 0.78 -13.34
N LYS A 46 28.90 1.77 -12.47
CA LYS A 46 27.67 2.56 -12.46
C LYS A 46 27.84 3.83 -13.28
N HIS A 47 27.06 3.94 -14.34
CA HIS A 47 27.01 5.10 -15.23
C HIS A 47 25.70 5.84 -15.04
N ASP A 48 25.76 7.17 -15.06
CA ASP A 48 24.55 7.99 -15.07
C ASP A 48 23.85 7.89 -16.42
N ILE A 49 22.52 7.78 -16.39
CA ILE A 49 21.67 7.80 -17.57
C ILE A 49 20.77 9.04 -17.57
N GLU A 50 20.27 9.37 -18.75
CA GLU A 50 19.35 10.49 -18.94
C GLU A 50 18.04 10.25 -18.20
N ILE A 51 17.66 11.26 -17.44
CA ILE A 51 16.36 11.36 -16.78
C ILE A 51 15.70 12.59 -17.38
N PHE A 52 14.45 12.48 -17.76
CA PHE A 52 13.68 13.58 -18.29
C PHE A 52 12.60 13.98 -17.28
N ASP A 53 12.43 15.26 -17.01
CA ASP A 53 11.37 15.76 -16.13
C ASP A 53 10.05 15.99 -16.88
N GLU A 54 9.05 16.56 -16.19
CA GLU A 54 7.74 16.87 -16.76
C GLU A 54 7.82 17.77 -18.00
N ASP A 55 8.77 18.70 -18.05
CA ASP A 55 8.94 19.65 -19.16
C ASP A 55 9.83 19.12 -20.28
N GLY A 56 10.36 17.90 -20.13
CA GLY A 56 11.26 17.28 -21.10
C GLY A 56 12.73 17.69 -20.94
N GLN A 57 13.08 18.41 -19.88
CA GLN A 57 14.46 18.78 -19.58
C GLN A 57 15.25 17.58 -19.06
N VAL A 58 16.51 17.49 -19.48
CA VAL A 58 17.39 16.38 -19.12
C VAL A 58 18.14 16.68 -17.81
N LEU A 59 17.95 15.82 -16.80
CA LEU A 59 18.69 15.87 -15.54
C LEU A 59 19.96 15.03 -15.62
N SER A 60 20.90 15.46 -16.47
CA SER A 60 22.14 14.73 -16.82
C SER A 60 23.23 14.79 -15.75
N THR A 61 23.12 15.67 -14.75
CA THR A 61 24.13 15.84 -13.70
C THR A 61 23.58 15.60 -12.31
N GLY A 62 24.46 15.25 -11.35
CA GLY A 62 24.09 15.17 -9.93
C GLY A 62 23.55 16.49 -9.36
N GLY A 63 24.05 17.64 -9.84
CA GLY A 63 23.56 18.96 -9.47
C GLY A 63 22.13 19.21 -9.92
N ALA A 64 21.81 18.91 -11.20
CA ALA A 64 20.46 19.04 -11.74
C ALA A 64 19.46 18.14 -10.98
N ARG A 65 19.85 16.90 -10.68
CA ARG A 65 19.04 15.96 -9.88
C ARG A 65 18.79 16.49 -8.46
N LYS A 66 19.77 17.12 -7.84
CA LYS A 66 19.63 17.72 -6.50
C LYS A 66 18.67 18.92 -6.53
N ALA A 67 18.80 19.80 -7.51
CA ALA A 67 17.91 20.96 -7.69
C ALA A 67 16.46 20.51 -7.96
N PHE A 68 16.27 19.50 -8.81
CA PHE A 68 14.96 18.88 -9.01
C PHE A 68 14.38 18.33 -7.70
N LEU A 69 15.15 17.56 -6.92
CA LEU A 69 14.68 16.98 -5.65
C LEU A 69 14.29 18.02 -4.62
N GLU A 70 14.95 19.17 -4.60
CA GLU A 70 14.64 20.26 -3.68
C GLU A 70 13.20 20.72 -3.88
N THR A 71 12.86 21.11 -5.10
CA THR A 71 11.52 21.57 -5.45
C THR A 71 10.51 20.40 -5.49
N PHE A 72 10.92 19.20 -5.92
CA PHE A 72 10.04 18.04 -6.01
C PHE A 72 9.54 17.57 -4.63
N CYS A 73 10.32 17.81 -3.57
CA CYS A 73 9.96 17.38 -2.21
C CYS A 73 9.23 18.45 -1.40
N GLU A 74 9.00 19.67 -1.92
CA GLU A 74 8.33 20.75 -1.17
C GLU A 74 6.89 20.38 -0.76
N THR A 75 6.21 19.57 -1.56
CA THR A 75 4.84 19.10 -1.30
C THR A 75 4.78 17.87 -0.39
N PHE A 76 5.92 17.39 0.11
CA PHE A 76 5.95 16.16 0.92
C PHE A 76 5.35 16.41 2.30
N GLU A 77 4.34 15.62 2.64
CA GLU A 77 3.70 15.68 3.94
C GLU A 77 4.48 14.81 4.95
N PRO A 78 4.57 15.21 6.23
CA PRO A 78 5.16 14.39 7.27
C PRO A 78 4.36 13.08 7.50
N PRO A 79 4.95 12.05 8.11
CA PRO A 79 4.25 10.81 8.45
C PRO A 79 2.93 11.04 9.18
N LEU A 80 1.99 10.10 9.01
CA LEU A 80 0.74 10.08 9.77
C LEU A 80 1.02 9.58 11.18
N GLU A 81 1.05 10.48 12.15
CA GLU A 81 1.12 10.12 13.57
C GLU A 81 -0.16 9.40 14.02
N ASN A 82 -0.01 8.33 14.80
CA ASN A 82 -1.11 7.66 15.47
C ASN A 82 -1.57 8.52 16.67
N THR A 83 -2.70 9.20 16.48
CA THR A 83 -3.32 10.08 17.49
C THR A 83 -4.53 9.42 18.15
N ASN A 84 -4.51 8.09 18.30
CA ASN A 84 -5.54 7.33 18.98
C ASN A 84 -5.31 7.28 20.50
N PHE A 85 -6.36 7.60 21.25
CA PHE A 85 -6.39 7.58 22.71
C PHE A 85 -7.68 6.94 23.21
N LEU A 86 -7.64 6.43 24.44
CA LEU A 86 -8.77 5.88 25.17
C LEU A 86 -8.85 6.53 26.55
N GLU A 87 -10.09 6.67 27.03
CA GLU A 87 -10.36 6.86 28.45
C GLU A 87 -10.96 5.56 29.00
N VAL A 88 -10.36 5.05 30.06
CA VAL A 88 -10.73 3.79 30.70
C VAL A 88 -11.01 4.04 32.16
N ARG A 89 -12.12 3.50 32.64
CA ARG A 89 -12.46 3.43 34.07
C ARG A 89 -12.19 2.00 34.54
N PHE A 90 -11.49 1.86 35.66
CA PHE A 90 -11.33 0.62 36.38
C PHE A 90 -12.05 0.72 37.71
N GLU A 91 -12.85 -0.30 38.04
CA GLU A 91 -13.38 -0.50 39.38
C GLU A 91 -12.55 -1.56 40.10
N LEU A 92 -11.83 -1.14 41.15
CA LEU A 92 -10.99 -2.00 41.98
C LEU A 92 -11.85 -2.80 42.97
N ALA A 93 -11.57 -4.09 43.14
CA ALA A 93 -12.30 -4.92 44.10
C ALA A 93 -11.93 -4.64 45.57
N GLY A 94 -10.84 -3.92 45.82
CA GLY A 94 -10.32 -3.66 47.16
C GLY A 94 -9.33 -2.50 47.19
N GLN A 95 -8.77 -2.21 48.37
CA GLN A 95 -7.71 -1.21 48.50
C GLN A 95 -6.41 -1.73 47.89
N VAL A 96 -5.74 -0.88 47.11
CA VAL A 96 -4.49 -1.19 46.41
C VAL A 96 -3.51 -0.07 46.71
N THR A 97 -2.24 -0.40 46.97
CA THR A 97 -1.20 0.60 47.18
C THR A 97 -0.85 1.30 45.87
N ASP A 98 -0.42 2.56 45.93
CA ASP A 98 -0.01 3.34 44.74
C ASP A 98 1.02 2.59 43.88
N ALA A 99 1.98 1.92 44.53
CA ALA A 99 3.01 1.14 43.85
C ALA A 99 2.43 -0.07 43.09
N ALA A 100 1.55 -0.84 43.72
CA ALA A 100 0.91 -2.00 43.08
C ALA A 100 -0.02 -1.56 41.94
N LEU A 101 -0.76 -0.46 42.12
CA LEU A 101 -1.62 0.10 41.09
C LEU A 101 -0.80 0.58 39.89
N SER A 102 0.28 1.31 40.13
CA SER A 102 1.19 1.82 39.09
C SER A 102 1.75 0.67 38.24
N GLU A 103 2.24 -0.39 38.87
CA GLU A 103 2.76 -1.57 38.15
C GLU A 103 1.66 -2.32 37.37
N ALA A 104 0.46 -2.46 37.94
CA ALA A 104 -0.66 -3.09 37.24
C ALA A 104 -1.09 -2.30 36.00
N LEU A 105 -1.17 -0.97 36.10
CA LEU A 105 -1.49 -0.10 34.97
C LEU A 105 -0.40 -0.16 33.88
N LYS A 106 0.89 -0.14 34.26
CA LYS A 106 1.99 -0.34 33.29
C LYS A 106 1.87 -1.68 32.57
N LYS A 107 1.49 -2.76 33.28
CA LYS A 107 1.25 -4.06 32.65
C LYS A 107 0.05 -4.04 31.69
N ALA A 108 -1.04 -3.35 32.05
CA ALA A 108 -2.25 -3.25 31.24
C ALA A 108 -2.07 -2.44 29.95
N PHE A 109 -1.34 -1.32 30.01
CA PHE A 109 -1.09 -0.43 28.89
C PHE A 109 0.24 -0.68 28.16
N GLY A 110 1.11 -1.52 28.73
CA GLY A 110 2.41 -1.86 28.16
C GLY A 110 3.33 -0.65 28.05
N SER A 111 3.98 -0.49 26.89
CA SER A 111 4.86 0.66 26.62
C SER A 111 4.11 1.95 26.27
N LYS A 112 2.78 1.96 26.29
CA LYS A 112 1.99 3.11 25.87
C LYS A 112 1.92 4.15 27.00
N PRO A 113 2.11 5.44 26.70
CA PRO A 113 2.03 6.47 27.72
C PRO A 113 0.59 6.69 28.17
N PHE A 114 0.42 6.90 29.47
CA PHE A 114 -0.86 7.20 30.09
C PHE A 114 -0.70 8.11 31.32
N ILE A 115 -1.78 8.78 31.67
CA ILE A 115 -1.99 9.40 32.99
C ILE A 115 -3.18 8.75 33.66
N TYR A 116 -3.21 8.76 34.98
CA TYR A 116 -4.33 8.25 35.74
C TYR A 116 -4.67 9.13 36.95
N ALA A 117 -5.88 8.97 37.45
CA ALA A 117 -6.33 9.51 38.71
C ALA A 117 -7.12 8.43 39.45
N GLN A 118 -6.92 8.36 40.76
CA GLN A 118 -7.62 7.43 41.62
C GLN A 118 -8.51 8.22 42.59
N ASP A 119 -9.76 7.77 42.71
CA ASP A 119 -10.73 8.27 43.67
C ASP A 119 -11.40 7.06 44.35
N GLY A 120 -10.96 6.76 45.58
CA GLY A 120 -11.34 5.54 46.28
C GLY A 120 -10.97 4.27 45.50
N GLN A 121 -11.99 3.50 45.13
CA GLN A 121 -11.87 2.26 44.35
C GLN A 121 -11.97 2.48 42.83
N THR A 122 -12.26 3.69 42.38
CA THR A 122 -12.34 4.00 40.95
C THR A 122 -11.02 4.59 40.45
N VAL A 123 -10.44 3.98 39.43
CA VAL A 123 -9.26 4.50 38.73
C VAL A 123 -9.65 4.91 37.33
N ARG A 124 -9.39 6.15 36.96
CA ARG A 124 -9.60 6.64 35.58
C ARG A 124 -8.25 6.82 34.92
N VAL A 125 -8.16 6.43 33.65
CA VAL A 125 -6.92 6.44 32.89
C VAL A 125 -7.19 7.08 31.54
N TYR A 126 -6.33 8.00 31.13
CA TYR A 126 -6.27 8.51 29.76
C TYR A 126 -4.95 8.04 29.13
N ALA A 127 -5.05 7.23 28.07
CA ALA A 127 -3.92 6.51 27.51
C ALA A 127 -3.83 6.61 25.99
N HIS A 128 -2.62 6.65 25.44
CA HIS A 128 -2.37 6.41 24.02
C HIS A 128 -2.63 4.93 23.67
N THR A 129 -3.07 4.66 22.44
CA THR A 129 -3.39 3.29 22.01
C THR A 129 -3.10 3.03 20.54
N GLU A 130 -2.89 1.75 20.19
CA GLU A 130 -2.90 1.28 18.80
C GLU A 130 -4.31 0.84 18.34
N GLU A 131 -5.28 0.79 19.25
CA GLU A 131 -6.67 0.51 18.92
C GLU A 131 -7.24 1.62 18.03
N ARG A 132 -8.11 1.26 17.08
CA ARG A 132 -8.72 2.25 16.19
C ARG A 132 -9.81 3.03 16.93
N SER A 133 -9.43 4.15 17.53
CA SER A 133 -10.35 4.97 18.34
C SER A 133 -11.50 5.59 17.56
N GLY A 134 -11.37 5.83 16.25
CA GLY A 134 -12.44 6.44 15.44
C GLY A 134 -13.74 5.60 15.42
N PRO A 135 -13.68 4.32 15.01
CA PRO A 135 -14.80 3.39 15.14
C PRO A 135 -15.31 3.23 16.58
N LEU A 136 -14.41 3.11 17.57
CA LEU A 136 -14.80 2.96 18.98
C LEU A 136 -15.58 4.17 19.48
N ALA A 137 -15.17 5.39 19.11
CA ALA A 137 -15.84 6.63 19.47
C ALA A 137 -17.29 6.68 18.94
N LYS A 138 -17.53 6.16 17.72
CA LYS A 138 -18.88 6.08 17.15
C LYS A 138 -19.78 5.13 17.94
N VAL A 139 -19.22 4.01 18.39
CA VAL A 139 -19.94 3.05 19.23
C VAL A 139 -20.25 3.67 20.60
N LEU A 140 -19.26 4.29 21.24
CA LEU A 140 -19.39 4.89 22.56
C LEU A 140 -20.33 6.11 22.58
N ALA A 141 -20.50 6.81 21.45
CA ALA A 141 -21.48 7.90 21.32
C ALA A 141 -22.93 7.44 21.53
N GLY A 142 -23.24 6.15 21.32
CA GLY A 142 -24.55 5.56 21.63
C GLY A 142 -24.70 5.08 23.08
N GLY A 143 -23.68 5.28 23.92
CA GLY A 143 -23.61 4.77 25.29
C GLY A 143 -23.01 3.36 25.37
N ARG A 144 -22.07 3.15 26.32
CA ARG A 144 -21.41 1.85 26.53
C ARG A 144 -22.40 0.77 26.99
N GLU A 145 -23.34 1.12 27.86
CA GLU A 145 -24.36 0.21 28.42
C GLU A 145 -25.30 -0.34 27.33
N ASN A 146 -25.56 0.43 26.28
CA ASN A 146 -26.40 0.04 25.16
C ASN A 146 -25.63 -0.65 24.02
N SER A 147 -24.31 -0.82 24.18
CA SER A 147 -23.43 -1.35 23.14
C SER A 147 -23.23 -2.85 23.26
N ARG A 148 -23.42 -3.57 22.14
CA ARG A 148 -23.06 -5.00 21.98
C ARG A 148 -21.73 -5.18 21.22
N SER A 149 -20.80 -4.24 21.38
CA SER A 149 -19.56 -4.21 20.63
C SER A 149 -18.53 -5.20 21.15
N LYS A 150 -18.35 -6.30 20.43
CA LYS A 150 -17.29 -7.30 20.69
C LYS A 150 -15.88 -6.70 20.74
N ALA A 151 -15.64 -5.59 20.04
CA ALA A 151 -14.36 -4.90 20.08
C ALA A 151 -14.12 -4.22 21.43
N LEU A 152 -15.14 -3.58 22.01
CA LEU A 152 -15.04 -3.01 23.35
C LEU A 152 -14.89 -4.11 24.39
N ASP A 153 -15.72 -5.16 24.32
CA ASP A 153 -15.66 -6.30 25.24
C ASP A 153 -14.26 -6.93 25.26
N LYS A 154 -13.63 -7.09 24.09
CA LYS A 154 -12.28 -7.65 23.98
C LYS A 154 -11.22 -6.74 24.61
N ILE A 155 -11.33 -5.42 24.43
CA ILE A 155 -10.37 -4.47 25.00
C ILE A 155 -10.52 -4.45 26.53
N GLU A 156 -11.75 -4.37 27.04
CA GLU A 156 -12.04 -4.35 28.47
C GLU A 156 -11.64 -5.64 29.18
N ALA A 157 -11.92 -6.80 28.57
CA ALA A 157 -11.47 -8.09 29.08
C ALA A 157 -9.95 -8.15 29.16
N ARG A 158 -9.25 -7.78 28.07
CA ARG A 158 -7.78 -7.76 28.03
C ARG A 158 -7.18 -6.85 29.11
N LEU A 159 -7.75 -5.67 29.32
CA LEU A 159 -7.28 -4.73 30.35
C LEU A 159 -7.51 -5.30 31.76
N SER A 160 -8.68 -5.88 32.01
CA SER A 160 -9.02 -6.50 33.30
C SER A 160 -8.11 -7.70 33.61
N GLU A 161 -7.88 -8.57 32.63
CA GLU A 161 -6.97 -9.71 32.71
C GLU A 161 -5.53 -9.27 32.98
N ALA A 162 -5.07 -8.20 32.34
CA ALA A 162 -3.72 -7.69 32.54
C ALA A 162 -3.52 -7.11 33.95
N MET A 163 -4.52 -6.40 34.48
CA MET A 163 -4.52 -5.95 35.88
C MET A 163 -4.50 -7.15 36.84
N GLY A 164 -5.35 -8.16 36.60
CA GLY A 164 -5.41 -9.38 37.42
C GLY A 164 -4.09 -10.16 37.41
N GLY A 165 -3.43 -10.25 36.25
CA GLY A 165 -2.11 -10.84 36.13
C GLY A 165 -0.99 -10.05 36.85
N ALA A 166 -1.25 -8.82 37.30
CA ALA A 166 -0.38 -8.04 38.18
C ALA A 166 -0.77 -8.14 39.67
N GLY A 167 -1.77 -8.96 40.00
CA GLY A 167 -2.30 -9.09 41.37
C GLY A 167 -3.37 -8.05 41.74
N VAL A 168 -3.84 -7.24 40.79
CA VAL A 168 -4.87 -6.22 41.03
C VAL A 168 -6.18 -6.63 40.36
N VAL A 169 -7.17 -7.03 41.15
CA VAL A 169 -8.50 -7.39 40.63
C VAL A 169 -9.27 -6.10 40.33
N ALA A 170 -9.49 -5.85 39.04
CA ALA A 170 -10.19 -4.66 38.56
C ALA A 170 -11.04 -4.97 37.32
N LYS A 171 -12.24 -4.37 37.25
CA LYS A 171 -13.09 -4.42 36.05
C LYS A 171 -12.86 -3.17 35.21
N ALA A 172 -12.42 -3.33 33.97
CA ALA A 172 -12.25 -2.23 33.03
C ALA A 172 -13.54 -1.90 32.27
N GLU A 173 -13.76 -0.61 32.01
CA GLU A 173 -14.81 -0.08 31.16
C GLU A 173 -14.23 1.04 30.29
N LEU A 174 -14.39 0.95 28.97
CA LEU A 174 -14.02 2.03 28.05
C LEU A 174 -15.10 3.10 28.05
N THR A 175 -14.74 4.31 28.50
CA THR A 175 -15.69 5.43 28.60
C THR A 175 -15.58 6.40 27.43
N ALA A 176 -14.39 6.53 26.83
CA ALA A 176 -14.19 7.38 25.66
C ALA A 176 -13.09 6.85 24.73
N ALA A 177 -13.15 7.29 23.48
CA ALA A 177 -12.11 7.06 22.48
C ALA A 177 -11.94 8.31 21.61
N VAL A 178 -10.69 8.64 21.28
CA VAL A 178 -10.34 9.85 20.52
C VAL A 178 -9.32 9.51 19.44
N SER A 179 -9.48 10.04 18.22
CA SER A 179 -8.64 9.68 17.06
C SER A 179 -8.15 10.87 16.24
N ARG A 180 -8.14 12.07 16.83
CA ARG A 180 -7.68 13.31 16.19
C ARG A 180 -6.91 14.13 17.21
N GLU A 181 -5.74 14.64 16.84
CA GLU A 181 -4.87 15.43 17.72
C GLU A 181 -5.59 16.58 18.46
N PRO A 182 -6.37 17.47 17.80
CA PRO A 182 -7.02 18.56 18.53
C PRO A 182 -7.99 18.06 19.61
N LYS A 183 -8.71 16.97 19.32
CA LYS A 183 -9.57 16.33 20.32
C LYS A 183 -8.74 15.64 21.39
N ALA A 184 -7.62 15.00 21.04
CA ALA A 184 -6.78 14.33 22.02
C ALA A 184 -6.22 15.31 23.05
N LYS A 185 -5.74 16.48 22.60
CA LYS A 185 -5.29 17.58 23.46
C LYS A 185 -6.44 18.09 24.34
N TYR A 186 -7.63 18.28 23.77
CA TYR A 186 -8.82 18.70 24.52
C TYR A 186 -9.26 17.69 25.59
N PHE A 187 -9.34 16.39 25.28
CA PHE A 187 -9.74 15.37 26.24
C PHE A 187 -8.68 15.15 27.33
N LEU A 188 -7.40 15.28 26.99
CA LEU A 188 -6.31 15.28 27.96
C LEU A 188 -6.43 16.47 28.94
N GLN A 189 -6.69 17.68 28.42
CA GLN A 189 -6.98 18.86 29.24
C GLN A 189 -8.21 18.64 30.12
N LYS A 190 -9.28 18.09 29.56
CA LYS A 190 -10.51 17.76 30.31
C LYS A 190 -10.19 16.80 31.45
N PHE A 191 -9.44 15.74 31.18
CA PHE A 191 -9.04 14.74 32.18
C PHE A 191 -8.26 15.38 33.33
N ILE A 192 -7.27 16.24 33.02
CA ILE A 192 -6.45 16.93 34.04
C ILE A 192 -7.28 17.91 34.87
N ARG A 193 -8.25 18.58 34.26
CA ARG A 193 -9.12 19.55 34.94
C ARG A 193 -10.16 18.87 35.84
N THR A 194 -10.68 17.71 35.42
CA THR A 194 -11.81 17.05 36.10
C THR A 194 -11.38 16.23 37.31
N HIS A 195 -10.16 15.71 37.34
CA HIS A 195 -9.72 14.81 38.40
C HIS A 195 -8.63 15.44 39.28
N SER A 196 -8.71 15.19 40.60
CA SER A 196 -7.65 15.54 41.54
C SER A 196 -6.50 14.53 41.51
N GLN A 197 -5.30 14.97 41.87
CA GLN A 197 -4.11 14.11 42.02
C GLN A 197 -3.79 13.26 40.79
N VAL A 198 -3.85 13.86 39.60
CA VAL A 198 -3.49 13.19 38.35
C VAL A 198 -2.00 12.86 38.36
N ARG A 199 -1.67 11.61 38.02
CA ARG A 199 -0.31 11.06 38.03
C ARG A 199 0.08 10.53 36.65
N HIS A 200 1.38 10.59 36.37
CA HIS A 200 2.01 9.90 35.27
C HIS A 200 2.08 8.40 35.55
N ALA A 201 2.38 7.60 34.51
CA ALA A 201 2.54 6.14 34.62
C ALA A 201 3.58 5.68 35.66
N ASN A 202 4.54 6.52 36.04
CA ASN A 202 5.52 6.23 37.09
C ASN A 202 5.02 6.54 38.52
N GLY A 203 3.80 7.09 38.66
CA GLY A 203 3.21 7.51 39.93
C GLY A 203 3.50 8.95 40.34
N GLU A 204 4.36 9.67 39.61
CA GLU A 204 4.66 11.08 39.87
C GLU A 204 3.46 11.97 39.52
N PRO A 205 3.19 13.03 40.31
CA PRO A 205 2.10 13.95 40.02
C PRO A 205 2.37 14.73 38.73
N VAL A 206 1.31 14.95 37.94
CA VAL A 206 1.37 15.85 36.78
C VAL A 206 1.56 17.29 37.28
N PRO A 207 2.62 18.01 36.85
CA PRO A 207 2.85 19.38 37.30
C PRO A 207 1.87 20.36 36.64
N GLY A 208 1.65 21.50 37.29
CA GLY A 208 0.92 22.61 36.68
C GLY A 208 -0.58 22.40 36.47
N VAL A 209 -1.22 21.48 37.23
CA VAL A 209 -2.67 21.18 37.13
C VAL A 209 -3.57 22.42 37.24
N LYS A 210 -3.12 23.48 37.95
CA LYS A 210 -3.82 24.78 38.03
C LYS A 210 -4.02 25.42 36.65
N ASN A 211 -3.13 25.16 35.70
CA ASN A 211 -3.28 25.51 34.29
C ASN A 211 -3.35 24.23 33.45
N SER A 212 -4.52 23.58 33.48
CA SER A 212 -4.79 22.32 32.77
C SER A 212 -4.46 22.35 31.29
N SER A 213 -4.60 23.50 30.62
CA SER A 213 -4.23 23.66 29.19
C SER A 213 -2.73 23.50 28.98
N LYS A 214 -1.92 24.23 29.76
CA LYS A 214 -0.45 24.14 29.68
C LYS A 214 0.06 22.76 30.11
N ALA A 215 -0.53 22.18 31.15
CA ALA A 215 -0.20 20.83 31.61
C ALA A 215 -0.49 19.78 30.51
N ALA A 216 -1.68 19.83 29.89
CA ALA A 216 -2.04 18.91 28.81
C ALA A 216 -1.12 19.05 27.59
N ALA A 217 -0.78 20.28 27.19
CA ALA A 217 0.17 20.51 26.10
C ALA A 217 1.55 19.90 26.42
N SER A 218 2.06 20.11 27.63
CA SER A 218 3.33 19.54 28.07
C SER A 218 3.30 18.00 28.08
N VAL A 219 2.25 17.39 28.63
CA VAL A 219 2.09 15.93 28.66
C VAL A 219 1.99 15.36 27.25
N TYR A 220 1.23 15.99 26.36
CA TYR A 220 1.08 15.54 24.98
C TYR A 220 2.41 15.55 24.22
N GLU A 221 3.18 16.65 24.30
CA GLU A 221 4.48 16.73 23.60
C GLU A 221 5.52 15.78 24.22
N GLN A 222 5.45 15.48 25.52
CA GLN A 222 6.26 14.43 26.16
C GLN A 222 5.94 13.03 25.59
N TRP A 223 4.68 12.78 25.26
CA TRP A 223 4.22 11.49 24.72
C TRP A 223 4.46 11.33 23.22
N ARG A 224 4.46 12.44 22.48
CA ARG A 224 4.50 12.45 21.01
C ARG A 224 5.62 11.61 20.39
N PRO A 225 6.87 11.58 20.92
CA PRO A 225 7.92 10.70 20.39
C PRO A 225 7.61 9.20 20.47
N GLN A 226 6.65 8.79 21.31
CA GLN A 226 6.25 7.39 21.50
C GLN A 226 5.10 6.97 20.57
N PHE A 227 4.52 7.90 19.81
CA PHE A 227 3.44 7.59 18.88
C PHE A 227 3.96 6.80 17.70
N SER A 228 3.25 5.74 17.33
CA SER A 228 3.54 5.05 16.08
C SER A 228 3.25 6.00 14.92
N ALA A 229 4.13 6.03 13.92
CA ALA A 229 3.97 6.82 12.72
C ALA A 229 3.80 5.89 11.51
N ARG A 230 2.86 6.21 10.64
CA ARG A 230 2.72 5.54 9.35
C ARG A 230 3.25 6.45 8.25
N GLU A 231 4.22 5.95 7.51
CA GLU A 231 4.74 6.66 6.33
C GLU A 231 3.61 7.06 5.37
N ARG A 232 3.69 8.31 4.89
CA ARG A 232 2.85 8.79 3.80
C ARG A 232 3.50 8.45 2.47
N ARG A 233 2.70 8.11 1.47
CA ARG A 233 3.17 8.00 0.08
C ARG A 233 3.22 9.42 -0.48
N ASN A 234 4.41 9.99 -0.59
CA ASN A 234 4.63 11.35 -1.07
C ASN A 234 5.04 11.38 -2.56
N ALA A 235 5.58 10.29 -3.08
CA ALA A 235 5.72 10.05 -4.51
C ALA A 235 5.33 8.60 -4.87
N TYR A 236 5.14 8.32 -6.15
CA TYR A 236 4.90 6.98 -6.68
C TYR A 236 6.04 6.58 -7.60
N HIS A 237 6.46 5.32 -7.50
CA HIS A 237 7.33 4.69 -8.50
C HIS A 237 6.47 3.91 -9.48
N LEU A 238 6.40 4.38 -10.71
CA LEU A 238 5.65 3.76 -11.79
C LEU A 238 6.62 3.04 -12.75
N LEU A 239 6.12 1.98 -13.38
CA LEU A 239 6.87 1.20 -14.35
C LEU A 239 5.99 0.92 -15.57
N PHE A 240 6.48 1.32 -16.74
CA PHE A 240 5.96 0.95 -18.05
C PHE A 240 6.93 -0.06 -18.68
N SER A 241 6.41 -1.15 -19.23
CA SER A 241 7.23 -2.22 -19.77
C SER A 241 6.73 -2.72 -21.11
N ALA A 242 7.69 -3.00 -22.00
CA ALA A 242 7.47 -3.60 -23.31
C ALA A 242 8.41 -4.81 -23.52
N LYS A 243 8.06 -5.67 -24.49
CA LYS A 243 8.85 -6.84 -24.88
C LYS A 243 10.25 -6.43 -25.34
N ALA A 244 11.17 -7.38 -25.22
CA ALA A 244 12.52 -7.23 -25.76
C ALA A 244 12.47 -6.91 -27.26
N GLY A 245 13.33 -6.01 -27.73
CA GLY A 245 13.37 -5.56 -29.12
C GLY A 245 12.34 -4.48 -29.51
N THR A 246 11.46 -4.05 -28.59
CA THR A 246 10.63 -2.85 -28.82
C THR A 246 11.52 -1.60 -28.80
N ASP A 247 11.27 -0.62 -29.68
CA ASP A 247 11.98 0.65 -29.64
C ASP A 247 11.74 1.37 -28.29
N ALA A 248 12.83 1.57 -27.54
CA ALA A 248 12.76 2.19 -26.24
C ALA A 248 12.39 3.67 -26.28
N ASN A 249 12.73 4.38 -27.36
CA ASN A 249 12.37 5.79 -27.52
C ASN A 249 10.86 5.92 -27.75
N ALA A 250 10.28 5.08 -28.62
CA ALA A 250 8.83 5.02 -28.79
C ALA A 250 8.10 4.66 -27.49
N VAL A 251 8.64 3.73 -26.67
CA VAL A 251 8.05 3.41 -25.36
C VAL A 251 8.18 4.58 -24.39
N MET A 252 9.30 5.31 -24.42
CA MET A 252 9.52 6.50 -23.60
C MET A 252 8.51 7.60 -23.93
N THR A 253 8.33 7.90 -25.22
CA THR A 253 7.34 8.89 -25.69
C THR A 253 5.93 8.48 -25.29
N ALA A 254 5.58 7.21 -25.46
CA ALA A 254 4.28 6.69 -25.03
C ALA A 254 4.09 6.81 -23.50
N ALA A 255 5.12 6.49 -22.71
CA ALA A 255 5.05 6.59 -21.25
C ALA A 255 4.90 8.05 -20.78
N ARG A 256 5.61 9.00 -21.41
CA ARG A 256 5.45 10.43 -21.17
C ARG A 256 4.04 10.90 -21.48
N ALA A 257 3.51 10.58 -22.66
CA ALA A 257 2.15 10.95 -23.06
C ALA A 257 1.09 10.40 -22.10
N VAL A 258 1.30 9.21 -21.55
CA VAL A 258 0.41 8.66 -20.49
C VAL A 258 0.48 9.49 -19.21
N LEU A 259 1.67 9.91 -18.78
CA LEU A 259 1.83 10.74 -17.59
C LEU A 259 1.17 12.11 -17.77
N GLU A 260 1.34 12.74 -18.93
CA GLU A 260 0.71 14.01 -19.28
C GLU A 260 -0.83 13.92 -19.28
N GLU A 261 -1.40 12.83 -19.81
CA GLU A 261 -2.85 12.63 -19.84
C GLU A 261 -3.44 12.21 -18.47
N ARG A 262 -2.75 11.32 -17.75
CA ARG A 262 -3.30 10.65 -16.55
C ARG A 262 -2.86 11.28 -15.23
N ALA A 263 -1.82 12.10 -15.26
CA ALA A 263 -1.33 12.87 -14.12
C ALA A 263 -1.05 14.33 -14.54
N PRO A 264 -2.04 15.06 -15.11
CA PRO A 264 -1.87 16.46 -15.48
C PRO A 264 -1.59 17.31 -14.24
N GLY A 265 -0.61 18.21 -14.33
CA GLY A 265 -0.21 19.09 -13.22
C GLY A 265 0.53 18.40 -12.07
N TYR A 266 0.95 17.13 -12.26
CA TYR A 266 1.86 16.44 -11.33
C TYR A 266 3.29 16.53 -11.87
N ARG A 267 4.23 16.79 -10.97
CA ARG A 267 5.65 16.76 -11.31
C ARG A 267 6.16 15.34 -11.39
N PHE A 268 6.99 15.04 -12.38
CA PHE A 268 7.51 13.70 -12.56
C PHE A 268 8.86 13.68 -13.25
N VAL A 269 9.57 12.57 -13.07
CA VAL A 269 10.73 12.23 -13.88
C VAL A 269 10.56 10.84 -14.46
N LEU A 270 11.11 10.62 -15.66
CA LEU A 270 11.16 9.34 -16.36
C LEU A 270 12.57 9.01 -16.82
N ALA A 271 12.90 7.72 -16.73
CA ALA A 271 14.18 7.19 -17.19
C ALA A 271 13.99 5.79 -17.79
N HIS A 272 14.73 5.51 -18.86
CA HIS A 272 14.80 4.19 -19.46
C HIS A 272 15.94 3.41 -18.82
N HIS A 273 15.59 2.38 -18.04
CA HIS A 273 16.57 1.52 -17.42
C HIS A 273 16.75 0.24 -18.24
N LYS A 274 17.95 0.02 -18.81
CA LYS A 274 18.31 -1.20 -19.53
C LYS A 274 18.86 -2.27 -18.57
N ASP A 275 18.11 -2.58 -17.51
CA ASP A 275 18.50 -3.57 -16.49
C ASP A 275 18.19 -5.02 -16.88
N THR A 276 17.37 -5.20 -17.91
CA THR A 276 16.95 -6.51 -18.41
C THR A 276 16.83 -6.50 -19.93
N LYS A 277 16.51 -7.66 -20.51
CA LYS A 277 16.19 -7.78 -21.94
C LYS A 277 14.91 -7.03 -22.33
N HIS A 278 14.01 -6.75 -21.38
CA HIS A 278 12.79 -6.00 -21.62
C HIS A 278 13.03 -4.51 -21.51
N VAL A 279 12.24 -3.72 -22.24
CA VAL A 279 12.28 -2.26 -22.12
C VAL A 279 11.52 -1.86 -20.86
N HIS A 280 12.16 -1.10 -19.97
CA HIS A 280 11.58 -0.60 -18.73
C HIS A 280 11.72 0.92 -18.65
N ILE A 281 10.59 1.62 -18.69
CA ILE A 281 10.53 3.05 -18.38
C ILE A 281 10.05 3.19 -16.94
N HIS A 282 10.94 3.68 -16.08
CA HIS A 282 10.60 3.99 -14.69
C HIS A 282 10.22 5.45 -14.60
N ALA A 283 9.18 5.75 -13.82
CA ALA A 283 8.83 7.12 -13.50
C ALA A 283 8.71 7.32 -11.98
N MET A 284 9.18 8.45 -11.48
CA MET A 284 8.87 8.93 -10.13
C MET A 284 7.92 10.12 -10.28
N VAL A 285 6.71 9.99 -9.77
CA VAL A 285 5.64 11.01 -9.87
C VAL A 285 5.29 11.50 -8.48
N GLN A 286 5.09 12.80 -8.28
CA GLN A 286 4.55 13.27 -7.00
C GLN A 286 3.19 12.63 -6.70
N ALA A 287 2.91 12.41 -5.41
CA ALA A 287 1.62 11.88 -5.00
C ALA A 287 0.52 12.94 -5.01
N ARG A 288 0.87 14.22 -5.02
CA ARG A 288 -0.06 15.35 -5.10
C ARG A 288 0.31 16.27 -6.26
N SER A 289 -0.70 16.87 -6.90
CA SER A 289 -0.53 17.91 -7.91
C SER A 289 -0.20 19.25 -7.24
N ALA A 290 0.10 20.26 -8.07
CA ALA A 290 0.22 21.65 -7.61
C ALA A 290 -1.05 22.15 -6.88
N ASP A 291 -2.24 21.71 -7.30
CA ASP A 291 -3.52 22.06 -6.68
C ASP A 291 -3.84 21.22 -5.42
N GLY A 292 -2.93 20.31 -5.04
CA GLY A 292 -3.09 19.44 -3.87
C GLY A 292 -3.98 18.21 -4.10
N GLU A 293 -4.48 17.96 -5.32
CA GLU A 293 -5.19 16.71 -5.61
C GLU A 293 -4.22 15.52 -5.49
N ARG A 294 -4.66 14.43 -4.88
CA ARG A 294 -3.86 13.21 -4.74
C ARG A 294 -4.04 12.28 -5.95
N LEU A 295 -2.93 11.79 -6.50
CA LEU A 295 -2.93 10.76 -7.54
C LEU A 295 -3.46 9.43 -6.98
N LYS A 296 -4.44 8.85 -7.67
CA LYS A 296 -5.19 7.66 -7.27
C LYS A 296 -4.84 6.46 -8.14
N PHE A 297 -4.74 5.28 -7.49
CA PHE A 297 -4.45 4.00 -8.13
C PHE A 297 -5.38 2.91 -7.61
N TYR A 298 -6.69 3.15 -7.66
CA TYR A 298 -7.69 2.12 -7.42
C TYR A 298 -7.71 1.11 -8.58
N LYS A 299 -8.45 0.01 -8.41
CA LYS A 299 -8.54 -1.04 -9.43
C LYS A 299 -8.98 -0.50 -10.82
N PRO A 300 -10.00 0.37 -10.93
CA PRO A 300 -10.39 0.94 -12.22
C PRO A 300 -9.29 1.83 -12.82
N ASP A 301 -8.62 2.63 -11.99
CA ASP A 301 -7.52 3.49 -12.44
C ASP A 301 -6.42 2.65 -13.09
N LEU A 302 -6.00 1.56 -12.45
CA LEU A 302 -4.96 0.66 -12.99
C LEU A 302 -5.34 0.02 -14.34
N VAL A 303 -6.63 -0.07 -14.66
CA VAL A 303 -7.10 -0.52 -15.98
C VAL A 303 -6.97 0.63 -16.97
N ALA A 304 -7.47 1.81 -16.62
CA ALA A 304 -7.38 3.01 -17.45
C ALA A 304 -5.92 3.37 -17.79
N TRP A 305 -5.01 3.36 -16.82
CA TRP A 305 -3.57 3.57 -17.05
C TRP A 305 -2.97 2.57 -18.06
N ARG A 306 -3.44 1.31 -18.07
CA ARG A 306 -3.00 0.30 -19.05
C ARG A 306 -3.62 0.52 -20.42
N GLU A 307 -4.87 0.94 -20.47
CA GLU A 307 -5.58 1.25 -21.71
C GLU A 307 -4.96 2.46 -22.41
N THR A 308 -4.74 3.57 -21.68
CA THR A 308 -4.02 4.75 -22.18
C THR A 308 -2.61 4.38 -22.62
N PHE A 309 -1.86 3.55 -21.85
CA PHE A 309 -0.53 3.14 -22.28
C PHE A 309 -0.56 2.34 -23.59
N ALA A 310 -1.51 1.42 -23.74
CA ALA A 310 -1.66 0.69 -25.00
C ALA A 310 -2.01 1.63 -26.16
N GLU A 311 -2.86 2.63 -25.93
CA GLU A 311 -3.24 3.64 -26.92
C GLU A 311 -2.07 4.52 -27.35
N LYS A 312 -1.39 5.16 -26.40
CA LYS A 312 -0.20 5.99 -26.67
C LYS A 312 0.93 5.17 -27.31
N ALA A 313 1.08 3.91 -26.92
CA ALA A 313 2.03 3.01 -27.58
C ALA A 313 1.68 2.78 -29.07
N ARG A 314 0.39 2.59 -29.40
CA ARG A 314 -0.06 2.43 -30.81
C ARG A 314 0.12 3.71 -31.62
N GLU A 315 -0.15 4.88 -31.04
CA GLU A 315 0.14 6.19 -31.66
C GLU A 315 1.63 6.34 -32.00
N ASN A 316 2.51 5.69 -31.22
CA ASN A 316 3.96 5.65 -31.42
C ASN A 316 4.44 4.38 -32.18
N GLY A 317 3.57 3.75 -32.97
CA GLY A 317 3.92 2.63 -33.85
C GLY A 317 4.16 1.29 -33.15
N ILE A 318 3.87 1.18 -31.84
CA ILE A 318 4.03 -0.06 -31.09
C ILE A 318 2.69 -0.80 -31.08
N ALA A 319 2.62 -1.96 -31.72
CA ALA A 319 1.46 -2.83 -31.68
C ALA A 319 1.24 -3.36 -30.24
N MET A 320 0.44 -2.64 -29.44
CA MET A 320 0.23 -2.90 -28.03
C MET A 320 -1.26 -2.89 -27.65
N VAL A 321 -1.65 -3.79 -26.74
CA VAL A 321 -3.03 -3.94 -26.26
C VAL A 321 -3.09 -4.09 -24.74
N ALA A 322 -4.10 -3.50 -24.11
CA ALA A 322 -4.36 -3.68 -22.68
C ALA A 322 -5.09 -5.01 -22.45
N THR A 323 -4.36 -6.04 -22.03
CA THR A 323 -4.95 -7.37 -21.77
C THR A 323 -5.29 -7.55 -20.29
N ARG A 324 -6.35 -8.32 -20.02
CA ARG A 324 -6.64 -8.82 -18.67
C ARG A 324 -6.18 -10.26 -18.58
N ARG A 325 -5.61 -10.64 -17.43
CA ARG A 325 -5.20 -12.03 -17.15
C ARG A 325 -6.31 -13.04 -17.45
N MET A 326 -7.54 -12.69 -17.11
CA MET A 326 -8.72 -13.54 -17.28
C MET A 326 -9.09 -13.74 -18.75
N ASP A 327 -8.81 -12.80 -19.65
CA ASP A 327 -9.11 -12.95 -21.08
C ASP A 327 -8.30 -14.08 -21.74
N HIS A 328 -7.25 -14.56 -21.08
CA HIS A 328 -6.32 -15.57 -21.61
C HIS A 328 -6.10 -16.74 -20.65
N ALA A 329 -6.87 -16.82 -19.56
CA ALA A 329 -6.70 -17.80 -18.48
C ALA A 329 -5.24 -18.00 -18.01
N MET A 330 -4.44 -16.92 -18.00
CA MET A 330 -3.02 -17.02 -17.68
C MET A 330 -2.80 -17.39 -16.21
N THR A 331 -1.76 -18.16 -15.91
CA THR A 331 -1.32 -18.43 -14.53
C THR A 331 -1.00 -17.15 -13.74
N ARG A 332 -1.20 -17.22 -12.42
CA ARG A 332 -0.89 -16.11 -11.49
C ARG A 332 0.61 -15.76 -11.60
N PRO A 333 0.97 -14.46 -11.54
CA PRO A 333 2.38 -14.07 -11.53
C PRO A 333 3.08 -14.60 -10.27
N PHE A 334 4.40 -14.76 -10.36
CA PHE A 334 5.28 -15.00 -9.23
C PHE A 334 6.08 -13.73 -8.89
N THR A 335 6.63 -13.63 -7.69
CA THR A 335 7.42 -12.48 -7.25
C THR A 335 8.91 -12.73 -7.46
N LYS A 336 9.75 -11.70 -7.33
CA LYS A 336 11.21 -11.84 -7.42
C LYS A 336 11.73 -12.82 -6.37
N GLU A 337 11.12 -12.84 -5.18
CA GLU A 337 11.45 -13.76 -4.09
C GLU A 337 11.13 -15.21 -4.46
N HIS A 338 9.96 -15.48 -5.07
CA HIS A 338 9.64 -16.81 -5.59
C HIS A 338 10.68 -17.29 -6.62
N ALA A 339 11.04 -16.43 -7.57
CA ALA A 339 12.04 -16.77 -8.59
C ALA A 339 13.45 -16.96 -8.00
N GLY A 340 13.81 -16.17 -6.99
CA GLY A 340 15.07 -16.29 -6.27
C GLY A 340 15.14 -17.58 -5.44
N ALA A 341 14.08 -17.90 -4.70
CA ALA A 341 13.97 -19.14 -3.94
C ALA A 341 14.03 -20.37 -4.86
N TYR A 342 13.29 -20.33 -5.98
CA TYR A 342 13.33 -21.38 -7.00
C TYR A 342 14.74 -21.61 -7.55
N ARG A 343 15.47 -20.55 -7.93
CA ARG A 343 16.84 -20.68 -8.43
C ARG A 343 17.80 -21.23 -7.39
N ARG A 344 17.74 -20.74 -6.14
CA ARG A 344 18.59 -21.25 -5.05
C ARG A 344 18.35 -22.73 -4.78
N ALA A 345 17.09 -23.16 -4.76
CA ALA A 345 16.75 -24.57 -4.57
C ALA A 345 17.25 -25.47 -5.71
N GLN A 346 17.37 -24.94 -6.94
CA GLN A 346 18.00 -25.67 -8.05
C GLN A 346 19.53 -25.74 -7.95
N SER A 347 20.16 -24.72 -7.36
CA SER A 347 21.62 -24.64 -7.27
C SER A 347 22.21 -25.29 -6.01
N ASP A 348 21.45 -25.35 -4.92
CA ASP A 348 21.90 -25.88 -3.63
C ASP A 348 20.76 -26.65 -2.94
N PRO A 349 20.87 -28.00 -2.82
CA PRO A 349 19.85 -28.86 -2.22
C PRO A 349 19.49 -28.54 -0.77
N ARG A 350 20.31 -27.76 -0.05
CA ARG A 350 20.02 -27.34 1.33
C ARG A 350 18.88 -26.33 1.41
N TYR A 351 18.60 -25.61 0.32
CA TYR A 351 17.52 -24.62 0.29
C TYR A 351 16.19 -25.28 -0.09
N GLN A 352 15.35 -25.51 0.91
CA GLN A 352 14.00 -25.99 0.69
C GLN A 352 13.09 -24.86 0.20
N VAL A 353 12.33 -25.13 -0.86
CA VAL A 353 11.27 -24.25 -1.36
C VAL A 353 10.00 -25.07 -1.50
N SER A 354 8.85 -24.50 -1.10
CA SER A 354 7.59 -25.24 -1.15
C SER A 354 7.25 -25.69 -2.58
N ALA A 355 6.72 -26.90 -2.74
CA ALA A 355 6.28 -27.45 -4.03
C ALA A 355 5.34 -26.49 -4.79
N ARG A 356 4.45 -25.79 -4.07
CA ARG A 356 3.55 -24.77 -4.64
C ARG A 356 4.28 -23.61 -5.32
N THR A 357 5.43 -23.19 -4.78
CA THR A 357 6.24 -22.11 -5.37
C THR A 357 6.95 -22.61 -6.62
N ILE A 358 7.47 -23.85 -6.59
CA ILE A 358 8.06 -24.52 -7.75
C ILE A 358 7.04 -24.58 -8.89
N GLU A 359 5.89 -25.21 -8.63
CA GLU A 359 4.81 -25.36 -9.59
C GLU A 359 4.38 -24.01 -10.19
N ARG A 360 4.22 -22.98 -9.34
CA ARG A 360 3.86 -21.64 -9.81
C ARG A 360 4.89 -21.04 -10.76
N VAL A 361 6.18 -21.15 -10.44
CA VAL A 361 7.26 -20.60 -11.27
C VAL A 361 7.34 -21.35 -12.60
N GLU A 362 7.29 -22.68 -12.57
CA GLU A 362 7.33 -23.53 -13.75
C GLU A 362 6.11 -23.33 -14.65
N ALA A 363 4.90 -23.38 -14.09
CA ALA A 363 3.67 -23.19 -14.84
C ALA A 363 3.66 -21.82 -15.55
N LYS A 364 4.20 -20.78 -14.91
CA LYS A 364 4.32 -19.46 -15.53
C LYS A 364 5.39 -19.41 -16.63
N ARG A 365 6.55 -20.02 -16.41
CA ARG A 365 7.65 -20.06 -17.39
C ARG A 365 7.30 -20.87 -18.64
N GLN A 366 6.56 -21.95 -18.47
CA GLN A 366 6.07 -22.81 -19.55
C GLN A 366 4.79 -22.28 -20.21
N GLY A 367 4.26 -21.13 -19.76
CA GLY A 367 3.03 -20.56 -20.30
C GLY A 367 1.78 -21.41 -20.08
N ARG A 368 1.77 -22.31 -19.08
CA ARG A 368 0.60 -23.14 -18.76
C ARG A 368 -0.59 -22.25 -18.41
N LEU A 369 -1.76 -22.68 -18.84
CA LEU A 369 -3.03 -22.04 -18.47
C LEU A 369 -3.39 -22.38 -17.02
N ASP A 370 -4.11 -21.48 -16.35
CA ASP A 370 -4.61 -21.71 -15.00
C ASP A 370 -5.84 -22.63 -15.06
N GLY A 371 -5.63 -23.92 -14.83
CA GLY A 371 -6.69 -24.93 -14.87
C GLY A 371 -7.88 -24.61 -13.97
N GLN A 372 -7.66 -24.05 -12.78
CA GLN A 372 -8.76 -23.67 -11.88
C GLN A 372 -9.56 -22.48 -12.43
N SER A 373 -8.86 -21.48 -12.98
CA SER A 373 -9.54 -20.36 -13.63
C SER A 373 -10.33 -20.80 -14.87
N LEU A 374 -9.81 -21.78 -15.61
CA LEU A 374 -10.49 -22.37 -16.77
C LEU A 374 -11.73 -23.16 -16.41
N VAL A 375 -11.70 -23.95 -15.33
CA VAL A 375 -12.90 -24.68 -14.87
C VAL A 375 -14.00 -23.68 -14.46
N VAL A 376 -13.65 -22.62 -13.75
CA VAL A 376 -14.64 -21.66 -13.23
C VAL A 376 -15.13 -20.67 -14.29
N ASN A 377 -14.28 -20.26 -15.24
CA ASN A 377 -14.57 -19.15 -16.16
C ASN A 377 -14.41 -19.52 -17.65
N GLY A 378 -14.18 -20.79 -17.97
CA GLY A 378 -13.86 -21.25 -19.33
C GLY A 378 -14.91 -20.85 -20.35
N ASP A 379 -16.19 -21.08 -20.06
CA ASP A 379 -17.30 -20.73 -20.93
C ASP A 379 -17.38 -19.22 -21.19
N ALA A 380 -17.25 -18.41 -20.15
CA ALA A 380 -17.28 -16.96 -20.27
C ALA A 380 -16.10 -16.45 -21.12
N ILE A 381 -14.90 -17.01 -20.93
CA ILE A 381 -13.71 -16.66 -21.70
C ILE A 381 -13.87 -17.09 -23.16
N ALA A 382 -14.31 -18.32 -23.40
CA ALA A 382 -14.54 -18.86 -24.73
C ALA A 382 -15.62 -18.07 -25.49
N ALA A 383 -16.77 -17.80 -24.88
CA ALA A 383 -17.83 -16.98 -25.46
C ALA A 383 -17.31 -15.57 -25.82
N ALA A 384 -16.45 -15.02 -24.98
CA ALA A 384 -15.85 -13.72 -25.24
C ALA A 384 -14.87 -13.73 -26.43
N TRP A 385 -14.14 -14.83 -26.65
CA TRP A 385 -13.31 -15.06 -27.85
C TRP A 385 -14.15 -15.31 -29.10
N GLN A 386 -15.22 -16.11 -29.01
CA GLN A 386 -16.15 -16.32 -30.13
C GLN A 386 -16.79 -15.00 -30.58
N LYS A 387 -17.25 -14.16 -29.63
CA LYS A 387 -17.75 -12.82 -29.95
C LYS A 387 -16.67 -11.96 -30.66
N THR A 388 -15.41 -12.08 -30.25
CA THR A 388 -14.29 -11.42 -30.92
C THR A 388 -14.13 -11.91 -32.36
N VAL A 389 -14.15 -13.23 -32.59
CA VAL A 389 -14.08 -13.85 -33.92
C VAL A 389 -15.22 -13.37 -34.82
N THR A 390 -16.47 -13.42 -34.34
CA THR A 390 -17.63 -12.93 -35.09
C THR A 390 -17.44 -11.48 -35.50
N THR A 391 -16.99 -10.63 -34.57
CA THR A 391 -16.76 -9.21 -34.87
C THR A 391 -15.63 -9.00 -35.87
N MET A 392 -14.54 -9.77 -35.76
CA MET A 392 -13.43 -9.74 -36.72
C MET A 392 -13.92 -10.10 -38.13
N ARG A 393 -14.75 -11.15 -38.26
CA ARG A 393 -15.36 -11.54 -39.54
C ARG A 393 -16.27 -10.44 -40.10
N THR A 394 -17.15 -9.86 -39.28
CA THR A 394 -18.03 -8.76 -39.69
C THR A 394 -17.24 -7.54 -40.16
N ALA A 395 -16.08 -7.27 -39.54
CA ALA A 395 -15.17 -6.20 -39.94
C ALA A 395 -14.26 -6.56 -41.13
N GLY A 396 -14.44 -7.73 -41.76
CA GLY A 396 -13.65 -8.17 -42.91
C GLY A 396 -12.22 -8.60 -42.58
N VAL A 397 -11.89 -8.82 -41.30
CA VAL A 397 -10.55 -9.29 -40.89
C VAL A 397 -10.38 -10.74 -41.29
N ILE A 398 -9.37 -11.03 -42.10
CA ILE A 398 -9.04 -12.36 -42.62
C ILE A 398 -7.61 -12.77 -42.23
N GLY A 399 -7.24 -14.03 -42.52
CA GLY A 399 -5.88 -14.54 -42.37
C GLY A 399 -5.47 -14.89 -40.93
N GLN A 400 -4.17 -14.82 -40.66
CA GLN A 400 -3.56 -15.40 -39.45
C GLN A 400 -4.16 -14.87 -38.14
N ALA A 401 -4.53 -13.59 -38.08
CA ALA A 401 -5.12 -13.00 -36.87
C ALA A 401 -6.50 -13.61 -36.54
N LEU A 402 -7.33 -13.83 -37.55
CA LEU A 402 -8.64 -14.48 -37.38
C LEU A 402 -8.46 -15.94 -36.95
N THR A 403 -7.60 -16.68 -37.64
CA THR A 403 -7.29 -18.08 -37.31
C THR A 403 -6.72 -18.23 -35.90
N ALA A 404 -5.87 -17.29 -35.46
CA ALA A 404 -5.35 -17.28 -34.09
C ALA A 404 -6.47 -17.03 -33.07
N ALA A 405 -7.38 -16.08 -33.31
CA ALA A 405 -8.51 -15.81 -32.43
C ALA A 405 -9.46 -17.02 -32.32
N GLU A 406 -9.73 -17.71 -33.44
CA GLU A 406 -10.52 -18.94 -33.50
C GLU A 406 -9.87 -20.08 -32.73
N SER A 407 -8.57 -20.30 -32.96
CA SER A 407 -7.79 -21.33 -32.28
C SER A 407 -7.79 -21.11 -30.76
N ILE A 408 -7.58 -19.87 -30.30
CA ILE A 408 -7.61 -19.53 -28.87
C ILE A 408 -8.99 -19.83 -28.28
N GLY A 409 -10.07 -19.37 -28.92
CA GLY A 409 -11.44 -19.61 -28.45
C GLY A 409 -11.80 -21.10 -28.39
N ASN A 410 -11.44 -21.86 -29.43
CA ASN A 410 -11.72 -23.29 -29.53
C ASN A 410 -10.94 -24.12 -28.51
N ASN A 411 -9.69 -23.75 -28.23
CA ASN A 411 -8.87 -24.41 -27.21
C ASN A 411 -9.48 -24.27 -25.82
N PHE A 412 -10.08 -23.12 -25.49
CA PHE A 412 -10.77 -22.93 -24.21
C PHE A 412 -12.04 -23.78 -24.10
N LEU A 413 -12.81 -23.93 -25.19
CA LEU A 413 -13.99 -24.80 -25.23
C LEU A 413 -13.61 -26.28 -25.06
N LYS A 414 -12.55 -26.73 -25.75
CA LYS A 414 -12.08 -28.11 -25.67
C LYS A 414 -11.62 -28.49 -24.26
N PHE A 415 -10.83 -27.62 -23.63
CA PHE A 415 -10.31 -27.85 -22.28
C PHE A 415 -11.39 -28.02 -21.21
N HIS A 416 -12.54 -27.36 -21.38
CA HIS A 416 -13.68 -27.54 -20.47
C HIS A 416 -14.37 -28.89 -20.66
N ARG A 417 -14.60 -29.30 -21.92
CA ARG A 417 -15.23 -30.61 -22.25
C ARG A 417 -14.42 -31.78 -21.69
N ASP A 418 -13.10 -31.71 -21.77
CA ASP A 418 -12.20 -32.77 -21.30
C ASP A 418 -12.11 -32.90 -19.76
N ARG A 419 -12.74 -31.98 -18.98
CA ARG A 419 -12.68 -31.96 -17.50
C ARG A 419 -14.04 -31.94 -16.79
N THR A 420 -15.12 -31.83 -17.55
CA THR A 420 -16.50 -31.94 -17.04
C THR A 420 -17.17 -33.26 -17.39
N GLY A 421 -16.46 -34.13 -18.13
CA GLY A 421 -16.83 -35.52 -18.41
C GLY A 421 -16.25 -36.51 -17.40
#